data_AF-A0A7X9DB79-F1
#
_entry.id   AF-A0A7X9DB79-F1
#
_cell.length_a   1.000
_cell.length_b   1.000
_cell.length_c   1.000
_cell.angle_alpha   90.00
_cell.angle_beta   90.00
_cell.angle_gamma   90.00
#
_symmetry.space_group_name_H-M   'P 1'
#
loop_
_entity.id
_entity.type
_entity.pdbx_description
1 polymer ?
#
loop_
_entity_poly.entity_id
_entity_poly.type
_entity_poly.pdbx_seq_one_letter_code
_entity_poly.pdbx_strand_id
1 'polypeptide(L)'
;MFGLLRLIFASLVIVSHLDIFPKVPEFTWFNQGIWGLVGFFILSGFLMKLTWEKKYLNQAIAFYKDRIIRIFPQYYFWLTISILLLVLIKFNPWNLHILSILAHIFVIPLNLVRILDLKSFTTLPFWGLVIPPAWSLGSELQFYLLIPWLFKKTKNQLLALIISLIIWTIASFNLIPTETWAFRLLP
;
A
#
# COMPACT_ATOMS: atom_id res chain seq x y z
N MET A 1 -22.40 -3.06 -7.05
CA MET A 1 -22.42 -2.26 -5.80
C MET A 1 -21.04 -1.72 -5.40
N PHE A 2 -19.96 -2.52 -5.33
CA PHE A 2 -18.62 -1.99 -4.95
C PHE A 2 -17.99 -0.97 -5.92
N GLY A 3 -18.45 -0.89 -7.17
CA GLY A 3 -17.94 0.08 -8.16
C GLY A 3 -18.14 1.54 -7.74
N LEU A 4 -19.31 1.88 -7.19
CA LEU A 4 -19.59 3.24 -6.74
C LEU A 4 -18.69 3.65 -5.57
N LEU A 5 -18.48 2.75 -4.60
CA LEU A 5 -17.57 3.01 -3.48
C LEU A 5 -16.12 3.24 -3.96
N ARG A 6 -15.65 2.41 -4.91
CA ARG A 6 -14.32 2.62 -5.52
C ARG A 6 -14.22 3.94 -6.27
N LEU A 7 -15.29 4.36 -6.96
CA LEU A 7 -15.34 5.66 -7.62
C LEU A 7 -15.24 6.80 -6.59
N ILE A 8 -16.01 6.73 -5.50
CA ILE A 8 -15.94 7.71 -4.41
C ILE A 8 -14.51 7.80 -3.85
N PHE A 9 -13.89 6.66 -3.54
CA PHE A 9 -12.53 6.64 -3.01
C PHE A 9 -11.49 7.18 -4.00
N ALA A 10 -11.62 6.84 -5.29
CA ALA A 10 -10.76 7.40 -6.33
C ALA A 10 -10.92 8.92 -6.45
N SER A 11 -12.16 9.42 -6.39
CA SER A 11 -12.44 10.86 -6.40
C SER A 11 -11.81 11.58 -5.21
N LEU A 12 -11.88 11.00 -4.00
CA LEU A 12 -11.22 11.57 -2.81
C LEU A 12 -9.70 11.68 -2.98
N VAL A 13 -9.07 10.67 -3.61
CA VAL A 13 -7.63 10.70 -3.94
C VAL A 13 -7.30 11.76 -4.99
N ILE A 14 -8.11 11.91 -6.03
CA ILE A 14 -7.91 12.95 -7.05
C ILE A 14 -8.00 14.33 -6.42
N VAL A 15 -9.06 14.57 -5.66
CA VAL A 15 -9.30 15.84 -4.97
C VAL A 15 -8.16 16.23 -4.05
N SER A 16 -7.56 15.27 -3.33
CA SER A 16 -6.43 15.54 -2.44
C SER A 16 -5.15 15.92 -3.18
N HIS A 17 -4.94 15.42 -4.41
CA HIS A 17 -3.77 15.78 -5.22
C HIS A 17 -3.95 17.12 -5.94
N LEU A 18 -5.20 17.55 -6.14
CA LEU A 18 -5.53 18.87 -6.69
C LEU A 18 -5.54 19.97 -5.63
N ASP A 19 -5.25 19.64 -4.36
CA ASP A 19 -5.27 20.57 -3.21
C ASP A 19 -6.58 21.40 -3.14
N ILE A 20 -7.71 20.82 -3.59
CA ILE A 20 -9.01 21.51 -3.68
C ILE A 20 -9.57 21.85 -2.29
N PHE A 21 -9.26 21.05 -1.27
CA PHE A 21 -9.70 21.29 0.09
C PHE A 21 -8.57 21.84 0.97
N PRO A 22 -8.87 22.83 1.83
CA PRO A 22 -7.87 23.42 2.72
C PRO A 22 -7.34 22.37 3.72
N LYS A 23 -6.01 22.27 3.82
CA LYS A 23 -5.34 21.50 4.87
C LYS A 23 -5.54 22.24 6.18
N VAL A 24 -6.22 21.64 7.13
CA VAL A 24 -6.40 22.21 8.47
C VAL A 24 -5.09 22.01 9.23
N PRO A 25 -4.37 23.08 9.63
CA PRO A 25 -2.99 22.98 10.17
C PRO A 25 -2.87 22.08 11.41
N GLU A 26 -3.91 22.04 12.24
CA GLU A 26 -3.96 21.27 13.47
C GLU A 26 -4.36 19.81 13.26
N PHE A 27 -4.91 19.47 12.09
CA PHE A 27 -5.44 18.15 11.74
C PHE A 27 -4.74 17.61 10.49
N THR A 28 -3.42 17.42 10.58
CA THR A 28 -2.59 16.89 9.49
C THR A 28 -2.97 15.48 9.02
N TRP A 29 -3.71 14.70 9.83
CA TRP A 29 -4.28 13.40 9.47
C TRP A 29 -5.56 13.50 8.63
N PHE A 30 -6.21 14.65 8.58
CA PHE A 30 -7.43 14.86 7.78
C PHE A 30 -7.07 15.16 6.32
N ASN A 31 -6.63 14.12 5.61
CA ASN A 31 -6.34 14.16 4.18
C ASN A 31 -7.33 13.26 3.45
N GLN A 32 -8.12 13.82 2.53
CA GLN A 32 -9.18 13.08 1.85
C GLN A 32 -8.64 11.88 1.08
N GLY A 33 -7.45 12.01 0.47
CA GLY A 33 -6.83 10.93 -0.29
C GLY A 33 -6.37 9.78 0.59
N ILE A 34 -5.91 10.08 1.81
CA ILE A 34 -5.58 9.06 2.79
C ILE A 34 -6.83 8.27 3.19
N TRP A 35 -7.94 8.94 3.45
CA TRP A 35 -9.21 8.27 3.77
C TRP A 35 -9.77 7.48 2.58
N GLY A 36 -9.60 7.96 1.35
CA GLY A 36 -9.89 7.19 0.13
C GLY A 36 -9.07 5.90 0.05
N LEU A 37 -7.76 5.99 0.32
CA LEU A 37 -6.87 4.82 0.38
C LEU A 37 -7.29 3.82 1.48
N VAL A 38 -7.57 4.31 2.70
CA VAL A 38 -8.08 3.46 3.80
C VAL A 38 -9.36 2.76 3.37
N GLY A 39 -10.27 3.46 2.69
CA GLY A 39 -11.47 2.87 2.09
C GLY A 39 -11.16 1.73 1.11
N PHE A 40 -10.17 1.90 0.23
CA PHE A 40 -9.71 0.83 -0.66
C PHE A 40 -9.17 -0.39 0.12
N PHE A 41 -8.40 -0.17 1.19
CA PHE A 41 -7.89 -1.26 2.03
C PHE A 41 -9.02 -1.99 2.77
N ILE A 42 -10.00 -1.28 3.33
CA ILE A 42 -11.17 -1.89 3.98
C ILE A 42 -11.94 -2.76 2.98
N LEU A 43 -12.19 -2.25 1.77
CA LEU A 43 -12.84 -3.03 0.71
C LEU A 43 -12.02 -4.25 0.29
N SER A 44 -10.70 -4.11 0.15
CA SER A 44 -9.81 -5.22 -0.19
C SER A 44 -9.87 -6.30 0.90
N GLY A 45 -9.74 -5.92 2.17
CA GLY A 45 -9.85 -6.82 3.32
C GLY A 45 -11.17 -7.57 3.38
N PHE A 46 -12.30 -6.87 3.19
CA PHE A 46 -13.62 -7.48 3.13
C PHE A 46 -13.75 -8.50 1.98
N LEU A 47 -13.33 -8.13 0.76
CA LEU A 47 -13.38 -9.02 -0.40
C LEU A 47 -12.45 -10.24 -0.22
N MET A 48 -11.30 -10.04 0.41
CA MET A 48 -10.37 -11.12 0.69
C MET A 48 -10.93 -12.10 1.73
N LYS A 49 -11.60 -11.61 2.77
CA LYS A 49 -12.30 -12.46 3.74
C LYS A 49 -13.36 -13.33 3.07
N LEU A 50 -14.22 -12.73 2.25
CA LEU A 50 -15.23 -13.48 1.48
C LEU A 50 -14.61 -14.52 0.54
N THR A 51 -13.52 -14.16 -0.13
CA THR A 51 -12.84 -15.06 -1.07
C THR A 51 -12.16 -16.21 -0.32
N TRP A 52 -11.56 -15.92 0.84
CA TRP A 52 -10.95 -16.92 1.70
C TRP A 52 -11.97 -17.95 2.16
N GLU A 53 -13.12 -17.51 2.68
CA GLU A 53 -14.16 -18.41 3.18
C GLU A 53 -14.82 -19.24 2.08
N LYS A 54 -15.04 -18.65 0.89
CA LYS A 54 -15.73 -19.34 -0.21
C LYS A 54 -14.84 -20.27 -1.03
N LYS A 55 -13.56 -19.93 -1.22
CA LYS A 55 -12.69 -20.60 -2.21
C LYS A 55 -11.43 -21.22 -1.61
N TYR A 56 -10.89 -20.66 -0.53
CA TYR A 56 -9.55 -21.02 -0.05
C TYR A 56 -9.50 -21.44 1.41
N LEU A 57 -10.62 -21.95 1.95
CA LEU A 57 -10.68 -22.42 3.33
C LEU A 57 -9.58 -23.47 3.57
N ASN A 58 -8.61 -23.15 4.42
CA ASN A 58 -7.41 -23.96 4.71
C ASN A 58 -6.47 -24.24 3.52
N GLN A 59 -6.63 -23.53 2.39
CA GLN A 59 -5.81 -23.70 1.19
C GLN A 59 -4.89 -22.49 0.95
N ALA A 60 -3.98 -22.23 1.90
CA ALA A 60 -3.09 -21.07 1.87
C ALA A 60 -2.21 -21.00 0.60
N ILE A 61 -1.66 -22.14 0.17
CA ILE A 61 -0.78 -22.20 -1.02
C ILE A 61 -1.56 -21.84 -2.30
N ALA A 62 -2.78 -22.34 -2.45
CA ALA A 62 -3.62 -22.03 -3.60
C ALA A 62 -4.01 -20.53 -3.61
N PHE A 63 -4.30 -19.97 -2.44
CA PHE A 63 -4.55 -18.54 -2.28
C PHE A 63 -3.34 -17.69 -2.73
N TYR A 64 -2.12 -18.03 -2.27
CA TYR A 64 -0.92 -17.28 -2.64
C TYR A 64 -0.62 -17.35 -4.14
N LYS A 65 -0.75 -18.53 -4.76
CA LYS A 65 -0.55 -18.69 -6.20
C LYS A 65 -1.51 -17.82 -7.01
N ASP A 66 -2.81 -17.83 -6.66
CA ASP A 66 -3.83 -17.00 -7.32
C ASP A 66 -3.52 -15.49 -7.21
N ARG A 67 -3.01 -15.04 -6.06
CA ARG A 67 -2.66 -13.63 -5.85
C ARG A 67 -1.39 -13.24 -6.61
N ILE A 68 -0.37 -14.10 -6.63
CA ILE A 68 0.87 -13.85 -7.37
C ILE A 68 0.58 -13.73 -8.87
N ILE A 69 -0.15 -14.69 -9.45
CA ILE A 69 -0.48 -14.70 -10.89
C ILE A 69 -1.37 -13.51 -11.25
N ARG A 70 -2.21 -13.03 -10.33
CA ARG A 70 -3.06 -11.87 -10.58
C ARG A 70 -2.31 -10.54 -10.55
N ILE A 71 -1.35 -10.37 -9.63
CA ILE A 71 -0.71 -9.08 -9.36
C ILE A 71 0.59 -8.89 -10.14
N PHE A 72 1.49 -9.87 -10.09
CA PHE A 72 2.86 -9.71 -10.60
C PHE A 72 2.93 -9.45 -12.10
N PRO A 73 2.13 -10.10 -12.98
CA PRO A 73 2.17 -9.80 -14.41
C PRO A 73 1.82 -8.35 -14.73
N GLN A 74 0.79 -7.80 -14.07
CA GLN A 74 0.39 -6.40 -14.27
C GLN A 74 1.43 -5.44 -13.70
N TYR A 75 1.98 -5.75 -12.53
CA TYR A 75 3.02 -4.95 -11.91
C TYR A 75 4.28 -4.87 -12.80
N TYR A 76 4.80 -6.00 -13.28
CA TYR A 76 6.00 -6.02 -14.11
C TYR A 76 5.78 -5.39 -15.48
N PHE A 77 4.57 -5.50 -16.05
CA PHE A 77 4.21 -4.78 -17.27
C PHE A 77 4.35 -3.27 -17.07
N TRP A 78 3.73 -2.71 -16.03
CA TRP A 78 3.82 -1.28 -15.74
C TRP A 78 5.23 -0.84 -15.32
N LEU A 79 5.96 -1.67 -14.58
CA LEU A 79 7.34 -1.40 -14.20
C LEU A 79 8.22 -1.26 -15.46
N THR A 80 8.08 -2.18 -16.40
CA THR A 80 8.83 -2.16 -17.67
C THR A 80 8.52 -0.90 -18.47
N ILE A 81 7.24 -0.55 -18.60
CA ILE A 81 6.81 0.68 -19.29
C ILE A 81 7.38 1.92 -18.59
N SER A 82 7.29 2.01 -17.27
CA SER A 82 7.81 3.15 -16.51
C SER A 82 9.32 3.31 -16.70
N ILE A 83 10.10 2.22 -16.62
CA ILE A 83 11.55 2.26 -16.87
C ILE A 83 11.84 2.69 -18.32
N LEU A 84 11.14 2.11 -19.30
CA LEU A 84 11.31 2.47 -20.71
C LEU A 84 11.06 3.97 -20.95
N LEU A 85 9.97 4.51 -20.41
CA LEU A 85 9.66 5.94 -20.54
C LEU A 85 10.74 6.82 -19.90
N LEU A 86 11.21 6.46 -18.71
CA LEU A 86 12.27 7.20 -18.01
C LEU A 86 13.60 7.19 -18.78
N VAL A 87 13.93 6.07 -19.42
CA VAL A 87 15.11 5.95 -20.31
C VAL A 87 14.93 6.80 -21.58
N LEU A 88 13.75 6.77 -22.20
CA LEU A 88 13.47 7.54 -23.42
C LEU A 88 13.57 9.05 -23.19
N ILE A 89 13.11 9.55 -22.04
CA ILE A 89 13.24 10.98 -21.68
C ILE A 89 14.62 11.34 -21.11
N LYS A 90 15.58 10.39 -21.08
CA LYS A 90 16.93 10.55 -20.53
C LYS A 90 16.92 11.07 -19.09
N PHE A 91 15.96 10.63 -18.28
CA PHE A 91 15.93 10.96 -16.86
C PHE A 91 17.17 10.37 -16.18
N ASN A 92 18.05 11.19 -15.60
CA ASN A 92 19.37 10.73 -15.12
C ASN A 92 19.79 11.13 -13.68
N PRO A 93 18.91 10.98 -12.65
CA PRO A 93 19.32 10.94 -11.25
C PRO A 93 19.11 9.54 -10.64
N TRP A 94 19.44 8.48 -11.39
CA TRP A 94 19.24 7.10 -10.93
C TRP A 94 20.08 6.78 -9.71
N ASN A 95 19.47 6.12 -8.74
CA ASN A 95 20.14 5.51 -7.60
C ASN A 95 19.99 3.98 -7.68
N LEU A 96 21.03 3.31 -8.18
CA LEU A 96 21.01 1.87 -8.48
C LEU A 96 21.54 1.02 -7.31
N HIS A 97 21.13 1.31 -6.08
CA HIS A 97 21.43 0.42 -4.96
C HIS A 97 20.75 -0.93 -5.15
N ILE A 98 21.49 -2.01 -4.88
CA ILE A 98 20.98 -3.38 -4.99
C ILE A 98 19.70 -3.60 -4.18
N LEU A 99 19.62 -3.00 -2.99
CA LEU A 99 18.45 -3.12 -2.12
C LEU A 99 17.21 -2.45 -2.74
N SER A 100 17.37 -1.30 -3.38
CA SER A 100 16.29 -0.61 -4.10
C SER A 100 15.81 -1.44 -5.30
N ILE A 101 16.73 -2.08 -6.03
CA ILE A 101 16.39 -2.97 -7.15
C ILE A 101 15.62 -4.19 -6.65
N LEU A 102 16.13 -4.87 -5.62
CA LEU A 102 15.45 -6.02 -5.00
C LEU A 102 14.06 -5.64 -4.46
N ALA A 103 13.91 -4.43 -3.92
CA ALA A 103 12.61 -3.95 -3.46
C ALA A 103 11.59 -3.84 -4.61
N HIS A 104 12.00 -3.39 -5.80
CA HIS A 104 11.12 -3.36 -6.98
C HIS A 104 10.84 -4.77 -7.52
N ILE A 105 11.79 -5.70 -7.41
CA ILE A 105 11.56 -7.10 -7.83
C ILE A 105 10.53 -7.77 -6.92
N PHE A 106 10.66 -7.63 -5.61
CA PHE A 106 9.82 -8.34 -4.63
C PHE A 106 8.54 -7.60 -4.23
N VAL A 107 8.45 -6.30 -4.49
CA VAL A 107 7.32 -5.39 -4.19
C VAL A 107 7.03 -5.19 -2.71
N ILE A 108 7.08 -6.26 -1.91
CA ILE A 108 6.85 -6.28 -0.46
C ILE A 108 7.64 -5.20 0.28
N PRO A 109 8.93 -4.92 0.00
CA PRO A 109 9.69 -3.92 0.74
C PRO A 109 9.35 -2.46 0.36
N LEU A 110 8.56 -2.22 -0.69
CA LEU A 110 8.32 -0.87 -1.21
C LEU A 110 7.55 0.02 -0.23
N ASN A 111 6.76 -0.54 0.68
CA ASN A 111 6.11 0.24 1.75
C ASN A 111 7.09 0.68 2.86
N LEU A 112 8.26 0.03 2.95
CA LEU A 112 9.33 0.34 3.89
C LEU A 112 10.35 1.36 3.33
N VAL A 113 10.05 2.02 2.20
CA VAL A 113 10.95 2.95 1.50
C VAL A 113 11.60 3.99 2.41
N ARG A 114 10.89 4.48 3.44
CA ARG A 114 11.42 5.46 4.40
C ARG A 114 12.36 4.83 5.43
N ILE A 115 12.07 3.61 5.87
CA ILE A 115 12.85 2.92 6.92
C ILE A 115 14.14 2.37 6.34
N LEU A 116 14.08 1.83 5.12
CA LEU A 116 15.20 1.15 4.45
C LEU A 116 15.91 2.04 3.41
N ASP A 117 15.55 3.32 3.32
CA ASP A 117 16.07 4.31 2.35
C ASP A 117 16.13 3.80 0.89
N LEU A 118 15.04 3.19 0.42
CA LEU A 118 14.96 2.47 -0.87
C LEU A 118 14.77 3.39 -2.09
N LYS A 119 15.31 4.61 -2.04
CA LYS A 119 15.13 5.60 -3.10
C LYS A 119 15.82 5.11 -4.38
N SER A 120 15.08 5.09 -5.48
CA SER A 120 15.59 4.81 -6.83
C SER A 120 16.04 6.07 -7.57
N PHE A 121 15.73 7.25 -7.01
CA PHE A 121 16.14 8.54 -7.56
C PHE A 121 16.65 9.46 -6.46
N THR A 122 17.75 10.17 -6.74
CA THR A 122 18.41 11.05 -5.76
C THR A 122 17.71 12.41 -5.59
N THR A 123 16.98 12.85 -6.61
CA THR A 123 16.43 14.22 -6.68
C THR A 123 14.90 14.29 -6.71
N LEU A 124 14.20 13.16 -6.79
CA LEU A 124 12.74 13.20 -6.93
C LEU A 124 11.99 13.33 -5.59
N PRO A 125 10.95 14.19 -5.54
CA PRO A 125 9.94 14.11 -4.50
C PRO A 125 9.14 12.80 -4.62
N PHE A 126 8.37 12.45 -3.59
CA PHE A 126 7.58 11.19 -3.53
C PHE A 126 8.41 9.90 -3.44
N TRP A 127 9.44 9.91 -2.57
CA TRP A 127 10.18 8.73 -2.10
C TRP A 127 11.05 8.04 -3.14
N GLY A 128 11.15 8.62 -4.34
CA GLY A 128 12.05 8.17 -5.39
C GLY A 128 11.75 6.75 -5.88
N LEU A 129 10.51 6.27 -5.83
CA LEU A 129 10.13 4.98 -6.40
C LEU A 129 9.92 5.09 -7.91
N VAL A 130 10.22 4.03 -8.66
CA VAL A 130 9.95 3.98 -10.12
C VAL A 130 8.46 4.09 -10.42
N ILE A 131 7.63 3.46 -9.58
CA ILE A 131 6.18 3.60 -9.60
C ILE A 131 5.78 4.21 -8.25
N PRO A 132 5.47 5.52 -8.17
CA PRO A 132 5.19 6.20 -6.92
C PRO A 132 4.12 5.52 -6.05
N PRO A 133 2.96 5.05 -6.56
CA PRO A 133 1.96 4.39 -5.73
C PRO A 133 2.28 2.93 -5.37
N ALA A 134 3.38 2.33 -5.84
CA ALA A 134 3.66 0.91 -5.62
C ALA A 134 3.89 0.53 -4.15
N TRP A 135 4.12 1.50 -3.26
CA TRP A 135 4.19 1.24 -1.83
C TRP A 135 2.88 0.66 -1.28
N SER A 136 1.71 1.06 -1.78
CA SER A 136 0.42 0.54 -1.29
C SER A 136 0.20 -0.92 -1.71
N LEU A 137 0.76 -1.31 -2.87
CA LEU A 137 0.81 -2.69 -3.33
C LEU A 137 1.70 -3.55 -2.42
N GLY A 138 2.83 -3.00 -1.95
CA GLY A 138 3.67 -3.65 -0.93
C GLY A 138 2.87 -3.97 0.34
N SER A 139 2.10 -3.01 0.85
CA SER A 139 1.22 -3.19 2.02
C SER A 139 0.13 -4.23 1.76
N GLU A 140 -0.46 -4.26 0.56
CA GLU A 140 -1.46 -5.27 0.18
C GLU A 140 -0.87 -6.69 0.17
N LEU A 141 0.34 -6.87 -0.38
CA LEU A 141 1.02 -8.17 -0.39
C LEU A 141 1.37 -8.64 1.03
N GLN A 142 1.82 -7.73 1.91
CA GLN A 142 2.06 -8.06 3.31
C GLN A 142 0.77 -8.50 4.00
N PHE A 143 -0.35 -7.83 3.72
CA PHE A 143 -1.65 -8.23 4.26
C PHE A 143 -2.03 -9.62 3.76
N TYR A 144 -1.78 -9.93 2.49
CA TYR A 144 -2.04 -11.25 1.94
C TYR A 144 -1.25 -12.36 2.63
N LEU A 145 0.02 -12.11 2.96
CA LEU A 145 0.82 -13.06 3.74
C LEU A 145 0.17 -13.37 5.09
N LEU A 146 -0.43 -12.38 5.74
CA LEU A 146 -1.09 -12.53 7.04
C LEU A 146 -2.46 -13.21 6.98
N ILE A 147 -3.14 -13.22 5.83
CA ILE A 147 -4.53 -13.71 5.69
C ILE A 147 -4.76 -15.11 6.28
N PRO A 148 -3.95 -16.14 5.98
CA PRO A 148 -4.20 -17.48 6.52
C PRO A 148 -4.14 -17.55 8.04
N TRP A 149 -3.27 -16.76 8.66
CA TRP A 149 -3.21 -16.64 10.11
C TRP A 149 -4.37 -15.80 10.65
N LEU A 150 -4.61 -14.62 10.06
CA LEU A 150 -5.62 -13.67 10.47
C LEU A 150 -7.03 -14.29 10.46
N PHE A 151 -7.37 -15.01 9.38
CA PHE A 151 -8.72 -15.55 9.19
C PHE A 151 -8.93 -16.94 9.79
N LYS A 152 -7.89 -17.57 10.37
CA LYS A 152 -8.00 -18.88 11.04
C LYS A 152 -8.82 -18.82 12.32
N LYS A 153 -8.70 -17.73 13.09
CA LYS A 153 -9.38 -17.56 14.39
C LYS A 153 -9.90 -16.14 14.54
N THR A 154 -11.08 -15.99 15.13
CA THR A 154 -11.65 -14.68 15.49
C THR A 154 -10.74 -13.91 16.45
N LYS A 155 -10.05 -14.60 17.37
CA LYS A 155 -9.05 -14.00 18.27
C LYS A 155 -7.94 -13.27 17.52
N ASN A 156 -7.46 -13.81 16.38
CA ASN A 156 -6.39 -13.20 15.61
C ASN A 156 -6.86 -11.90 14.93
N GLN A 157 -8.11 -11.86 14.49
CA GLN A 157 -8.76 -10.67 13.92
C GLN A 157 -8.91 -9.58 14.98
N LEU A 158 -9.38 -9.96 16.18
CA LEU A 158 -9.54 -9.02 17.30
C LEU A 158 -8.18 -8.46 17.74
N LEU A 159 -7.16 -9.32 17.84
CA LEU A 159 -5.79 -8.91 18.18
C LEU A 159 -5.25 -7.92 17.15
N ALA A 160 -5.37 -8.24 15.85
CA ALA A 160 -4.94 -7.34 14.79
C ALA A 160 -5.70 -6.01 14.82
N LEU A 161 -7.00 -6.02 15.09
CA LEU A 161 -7.81 -4.80 15.23
C LEU A 161 -7.34 -3.95 16.42
N ILE A 162 -7.11 -4.55 17.58
CA ILE A 162 -6.64 -3.84 18.78
C ILE A 162 -5.26 -3.22 18.51
N ILE A 163 -4.32 -3.99 17.96
CA ILE A 163 -2.98 -3.50 17.62
C ILE A 163 -3.08 -2.34 16.61
N SER A 164 -3.91 -2.49 15.57
CA SER A 164 -4.15 -1.44 14.57
C SER A 164 -4.68 -0.16 15.18
N LEU A 165 -5.68 -0.26 16.07
CA LEU A 165 -6.27 0.90 16.73
C LEU A 165 -5.29 1.59 17.66
N ILE A 166 -4.49 0.82 18.42
CA ILE A 166 -3.46 1.37 19.31
C ILE A 166 -2.42 2.15 18.49
N ILE A 167 -1.85 1.53 17.45
CA ILE A 167 -0.82 2.17 16.62
C ILE A 167 -1.39 3.40 15.91
N TRP A 168 -2.59 3.31 15.35
CA TRP A 168 -3.25 4.44 14.71
C TRP A 168 -3.51 5.58 15.70
N THR A 169 -3.95 5.28 16.92
CA THR A 169 -4.18 6.30 17.96
C THR A 169 -2.88 6.98 18.36
N ILE A 170 -1.82 6.22 18.64
CA ILE A 170 -0.49 6.76 18.98
C ILE A 170 0.05 7.63 17.84
N ALA A 171 -0.08 7.17 16.60
CA ALA A 171 0.32 7.92 15.42
C ALA A 171 -0.53 9.20 15.24
N SER A 172 -1.83 9.16 15.54
CA SER A 172 -2.72 10.32 15.41
C SER A 172 -2.39 11.44 16.40
N PHE A 173 -1.82 11.10 17.55
CA PHE A 173 -1.29 12.07 18.53
C PHE A 173 0.15 12.51 18.21
N ASN A 174 0.68 12.18 17.02
CA ASN A 174 2.05 12.49 16.58
C ASN A 174 3.16 11.97 17.50
N LEU A 175 2.88 10.94 18.31
CA LEU A 175 3.89 10.30 19.17
C LEU A 175 4.88 9.43 18.37
N ILE A 176 4.42 8.92 17.22
CA ILE A 176 5.22 8.21 16.21
C ILE A 176 4.95 8.82 14.83
N PRO A 177 5.83 8.63 13.83
CA PRO A 177 5.65 9.21 12.50
C PRO A 177 4.33 8.82 11.84
N THR A 178 3.37 9.76 11.80
CA THR A 178 1.98 9.57 11.36
C THR A 178 1.90 9.04 9.94
N GLU A 179 2.66 9.62 9.01
CA GLU A 179 2.66 9.17 7.61
C GLU A 179 3.09 7.71 7.44
N THR A 180 3.94 7.20 8.33
CA THR A 180 4.48 5.85 8.22
C THR A 180 3.57 4.85 8.92
N TRP A 181 3.22 5.13 10.17
CA TRP A 181 2.53 4.19 11.05
C TRP A 181 1.01 4.26 10.99
N ALA A 182 0.42 5.40 10.62
CA ALA A 182 -1.03 5.50 10.52
C ALA A 182 -1.57 4.95 9.18
N PHE A 183 -0.77 5.01 8.10
CA PHE A 183 -1.30 4.84 6.74
C PHE A 183 -0.51 3.90 5.81
N ARG A 184 0.78 3.64 6.07
CA ARG A 184 1.63 2.88 5.13
C ARG A 184 1.96 1.48 5.60
N LEU A 185 2.38 1.36 6.86
CA LEU A 185 2.74 0.07 7.41
C LEU A 185 1.52 -0.66 7.92
N LEU A 186 1.60 -1.99 7.88
CA LEU A 186 0.73 -2.78 8.71
C LEU A 186 1.17 -2.62 10.17
N PRO A 187 0.22 -2.42 11.08
CA PRO A 187 0.47 -2.30 12.52
C PRO A 187 0.90 -3.64 13.14
#